data_AF-A0A9W8YZ88-F1
#
_entry.id   AF-A0A9W8YZ88-F1
#
_cell.length_a   1.000
_cell.length_b   1.000
_cell.length_c   1.000
_cell.angle_alpha   90.00
_cell.angle_beta   90.00
_cell.angle_gamma   90.00
#
_symmetry.space_group_name_H-M   'P 1'
#
loop_
_entity.id
_entity.type
_entity.pdbx_description
1 polymer ?
#
loop_
_entity_poly.entity_id
_entity_poly.type
_entity_poly.pdbx_seq_one_letter_code
_entity_poly.pdbx_strand_id
1 'polypeptide(L)'
;MRSRLIQRLLPKFARGEPRWRMCWDNHTPTEDLLLCEHPQVKNLFIITGGSFNGYKFMPNIGKYMINILKRQSNGTEMDKAWGWKSKDDLKASNWGLITERMELNDLDENPTSNL
;
A
#
# COMPACT_ATOMS: atom_id res chain seq x y z
N MET A 1 -2.22 -25.47 -1.75
CA MET A 1 -0.82 -25.03 -1.53
C MET A 1 -0.53 -25.04 -0.03
N ARG A 2 0.32 -25.94 0.49
CA ARG A 2 0.60 -26.01 1.94
C ARG A 2 1.67 -24.97 2.31
N SER A 3 1.33 -24.01 3.19
CA SER A 3 2.27 -22.97 3.63
C SER A 3 3.43 -23.56 4.43
N ARG A 4 4.65 -23.53 3.88
CA ARG A 4 5.89 -23.97 4.55
C ARG A 4 6.15 -23.19 5.84
N LEU A 5 5.74 -21.92 5.90
CA LEU A 5 5.89 -21.08 7.08
C LEU A 5 5.03 -21.60 8.25
N ILE A 6 3.75 -21.87 7.99
CA ILE A 6 2.82 -22.39 9.01
C ILE A 6 3.26 -23.77 9.50
N GLN A 7 3.78 -24.62 8.61
CA GLN A 7 4.34 -25.92 9.01
C GLN A 7 5.51 -25.80 9.98
N ARG A 8 6.38 -24.81 9.80
CA ARG A 8 7.54 -24.57 10.67
C ARG A 8 7.16 -23.92 11.99
N LEU A 9 6.32 -22.89 11.96
CA LEU A 9 6.01 -22.08 13.14
C LEU A 9 4.87 -22.64 13.98
N LEU A 10 3.85 -23.21 13.34
CA LEU A 10 2.60 -23.64 13.96
C LEU A 10 2.17 -25.03 13.43
N PRO A 11 3.00 -26.08 13.59
CA PRO A 11 2.78 -27.38 12.95
C PRO A 11 1.45 -28.03 13.33
N LYS A 12 0.93 -27.77 14.53
CA LYS A 12 -0.38 -28.28 14.99
C LYS A 12 -1.56 -27.69 14.19
N PHE A 13 -1.39 -26.49 13.64
CA PHE A 13 -2.43 -25.75 12.88
C PHE A 13 -2.21 -25.83 11.37
N ALA A 14 -1.19 -26.55 10.91
CA ALA A 14 -0.87 -26.68 9.48
C ALA A 14 -1.79 -27.67 8.73
N ARG A 15 -2.76 -28.28 9.42
CA ARG A 15 -3.71 -29.24 8.85
C ARG A 15 -4.98 -28.50 8.42
N GLY A 16 -5.50 -28.81 7.24
CA GLY A 16 -6.73 -28.22 6.69
C GLY A 16 -6.48 -27.33 5.47
N GLU A 17 -7.56 -26.99 4.77
CA GLU A 17 -7.52 -26.10 3.61
C GLU A 17 -7.56 -24.63 4.07
N PRO A 18 -6.55 -23.82 3.75
CA PRO A 18 -6.54 -22.42 4.13
C PRO A 18 -7.55 -21.61 3.30
N ARG A 19 -8.30 -20.73 3.96
CA ARG A 19 -9.06 -19.70 3.27
C ARG A 19 -8.12 -18.55 2.90
N TRP A 20 -8.14 -18.15 1.64
CA TRP A 20 -7.32 -17.04 1.14
C TRP A 20 -8.15 -16.06 0.31
N ARG A 21 -7.65 -14.83 0.23
CA ARG A 21 -8.16 -13.71 -0.57
C ARG A 21 -6.99 -12.83 -0.99
N MET A 22 -7.09 -12.21 -2.16
CA MET A 22 -6.17 -11.13 -2.54
C MET A 22 -6.58 -9.83 -1.82
N CYS A 23 -5.59 -9.05 -1.42
CA CYS A 23 -5.76 -7.73 -0.85
C CYS A 23 -4.93 -6.75 -1.67
N TRP A 24 -5.56 -5.65 -2.09
CA TRP A 24 -4.93 -4.64 -2.92
C TRP A 24 -4.59 -3.42 -2.08
N ASP A 25 -3.39 -2.88 -2.28
CA ASP A 25 -2.97 -1.59 -1.74
C ASP A 25 -2.15 -0.87 -2.81
N ASN A 26 -2.12 0.46 -2.71
CA ASN A 26 -1.33 1.31 -3.57
C ASN A 26 -0.02 1.66 -2.88
N HIS A 27 1.08 1.34 -3.53
CA HIS A 27 2.42 1.68 -3.08
C HIS A 27 2.87 3.02 -3.67
N THR A 28 3.44 3.88 -2.83
CA THR A 28 4.10 5.12 -3.25
C THR A 28 5.62 4.92 -3.22
N PRO A 29 6.39 5.54 -4.15
CA PRO A 29 7.85 5.40 -4.18
C PRO A 29 8.59 5.79 -2.91
N THR A 30 8.05 6.71 -2.10
CA THR A 30 8.63 7.11 -0.81
C THR A 30 8.05 6.35 0.38
N GLU A 31 7.12 5.43 0.14
CA GLU A 31 6.37 4.66 1.15
C GLU A 31 5.47 5.49 2.09
N ASP A 32 5.44 6.80 1.93
CA ASP A 32 4.55 7.70 2.65
C ASP A 32 3.14 7.74 2.05
N LEU A 33 2.15 8.10 2.88
CA LEU A 33 0.81 8.45 2.41
C LEU A 33 0.88 9.61 1.41
N LEU A 34 -0.02 9.62 0.45
CA LEU A 34 -0.33 10.80 -0.36
C LEU A 34 -1.57 11.46 0.23
N LEU A 35 -1.37 12.50 1.04
CA LEU A 35 -2.41 13.24 1.77
C LEU A 35 -2.29 14.75 1.46
N CYS A 36 -2.86 15.18 0.33
CA CYS A 36 -2.65 16.54 -0.18
C CYS A 36 -3.79 17.05 -1.08
N GLU A 37 -3.77 18.35 -1.41
CA GLU A 37 -4.59 18.94 -2.49
C GLU A 37 -3.91 18.68 -3.85
N HIS A 38 -4.70 18.38 -4.88
CA HIS A 38 -4.19 18.16 -6.22
C HIS A 38 -3.66 19.47 -6.83
N PRO A 39 -2.42 19.52 -7.37
CA PRO A 39 -1.77 20.78 -7.73
C PRO A 39 -2.44 21.54 -8.87
N GLN A 40 -3.19 20.85 -9.74
CA GLN A 40 -3.82 21.44 -10.92
C GLN A 40 -5.35 21.49 -10.87
N VAL A 41 -5.97 20.79 -9.92
CA VAL A 41 -7.43 20.65 -9.86
C VAL A 41 -7.90 21.23 -8.53
N LYS A 42 -8.53 22.39 -8.61
CA LYS A 42 -8.97 23.14 -7.43
C LYS A 42 -9.99 22.33 -6.62
N ASN A 43 -9.82 22.30 -5.30
CA ASN A 43 -10.70 21.59 -4.35
C ASN A 43 -10.77 20.07 -4.57
N LEU A 44 -9.82 19.47 -5.30
CA LEU A 44 -9.62 18.03 -5.32
C LEU A 44 -8.58 17.67 -4.26
N PHE A 45 -8.97 16.82 -3.31
CA PHE A 45 -8.08 16.34 -2.27
C PHE A 45 -7.89 14.84 -2.38
N ILE A 46 -6.69 14.37 -2.12
CA ILE A 46 -6.29 12.99 -2.32
C ILE A 46 -5.81 12.41 -0.99
N ILE A 47 -6.30 11.21 -0.69
CA ILE A 47 -5.84 10.35 0.40
C ILE A 47 -5.65 8.95 -0.16
N THR A 48 -4.40 8.54 -0.40
CA THR A 48 -4.06 7.23 -0.95
C THR A 48 -2.61 6.87 -0.60
N GLY A 49 -2.06 5.81 -1.20
CA GLY A 49 -0.66 5.45 -1.02
C GLY A 49 -0.40 4.80 0.34
N GLY A 50 -1.26 3.86 0.74
CA GLY A 50 -1.16 3.17 2.02
C GLY A 50 0.16 2.43 2.22
N SER A 51 0.83 2.04 1.13
CA SER A 51 2.14 1.39 1.12
C SER A 51 2.23 0.26 2.15
N PHE A 52 1.15 -0.52 2.26
CA PHE A 52 0.95 -1.64 3.19
C PHE A 52 1.02 -1.28 4.68
N ASN A 53 0.96 0.00 4.99
CA ASN A 53 1.02 0.56 6.34
C ASN A 53 -0.23 1.38 6.72
N GLY A 54 -1.13 1.67 5.77
CA GLY A 54 -2.27 2.56 5.96
C GLY A 54 -3.24 2.18 7.09
N TYR A 55 -3.48 0.88 7.31
CA TYR A 55 -4.49 0.42 8.27
C TYR A 55 -4.24 0.88 9.72
N LYS A 56 -2.96 1.00 10.14
CA LYS A 56 -2.62 1.43 11.51
C LYS A 56 -3.04 2.89 11.80
N PHE A 57 -3.23 3.68 10.74
CA PHE A 57 -3.64 5.09 10.82
C PHE A 57 -5.15 5.27 10.74
N MET A 58 -5.94 4.20 10.55
CA MET A 58 -7.40 4.27 10.47
C MET A 58 -8.04 5.10 11.60
N PRO A 59 -7.61 4.98 12.88
CA PRO A 59 -8.25 5.75 13.96
C PRO A 59 -7.96 7.25 13.95
N ASN A 60 -6.89 7.71 13.30
CA ASN A 60 -6.40 9.09 13.44
C ASN A 60 -6.19 9.85 12.12
N ILE A 61 -6.16 9.18 10.97
CA ILE A 61 -5.81 9.81 9.69
C ILE A 61 -6.75 10.95 9.29
N GLY A 62 -8.04 10.84 9.66
CA GLY A 62 -9.03 11.87 9.40
C GLY A 62 -8.70 13.22 10.06
N LYS A 63 -8.02 13.23 11.21
CA LYS A 63 -7.57 14.46 11.89
C LYS A 63 -6.62 15.25 11.00
N TYR A 64 -5.67 14.58 10.37
CA TYR A 64 -4.68 15.20 9.48
C TYR A 64 -5.32 15.66 8.17
N MET A 65 -6.29 14.89 7.65
CA MET A 65 -7.04 15.26 6.46
C MET A 65 -7.84 16.56 6.66
N ILE A 66 -8.42 16.78 7.85
CA ILE A 66 -9.14 18.02 8.16
C ILE A 66 -8.22 19.25 8.04
N ASN A 67 -6.95 19.14 8.48
CA ASN A 67 -6.00 20.23 8.32
C ASN A 67 -5.75 20.54 6.84
N ILE A 68 -5.57 19.51 6.00
CA ILE A 68 -5.41 19.68 4.55
C ILE A 68 -6.65 20.32 3.92
N LEU A 69 -7.86 19.86 4.27
CA LEU A 69 -9.12 20.45 3.79
C LEU A 69 -9.26 21.94 4.15
N LYS A 70 -8.73 22.34 5.31
CA LYS A 70 -8.68 23.73 5.79
C LYS A 70 -7.48 24.52 5.27
N ARG A 71 -6.62 23.91 4.44
CA ARG A 71 -5.34 24.47 3.97
C ARG A 71 -4.42 24.89 5.12
N GLN A 72 -4.38 24.04 6.14
CA GLN A 72 -3.53 24.17 7.33
C GLN A 72 -2.42 23.12 7.30
N SER A 73 -1.26 23.50 7.80
CA SER A 73 -0.10 22.63 7.92
C SER A 73 -0.36 21.50 8.93
N ASN A 74 0.13 20.29 8.62
CA ASN A 74 0.26 19.19 9.57
C ASN A 74 1.64 19.19 10.26
N GLY A 75 2.50 20.16 9.94
CA GLY A 75 3.89 20.24 10.36
C GLY A 75 4.82 19.98 9.18
N THR A 76 5.98 20.66 9.16
CA THR A 76 6.91 20.69 8.01
C THR A 76 7.30 19.30 7.50
N GLU A 77 7.53 18.35 8.42
CA GLU A 77 7.89 16.98 8.07
C GLU A 77 6.75 16.25 7.35
N MET A 78 5.54 16.31 7.92
CA MET A 78 4.34 15.68 7.37
C MET A 78 3.90 16.32 6.06
N ASP A 79 3.97 17.65 5.96
CA ASP A 79 3.60 18.36 4.73
C ASP A 79 4.53 17.99 3.57
N LYS A 80 5.83 17.79 3.86
CA LYS A 80 6.80 17.30 2.87
C LYS A 80 6.56 15.83 2.53
N ALA A 81 6.40 14.98 3.55
CA ALA A 81 6.24 13.54 3.37
C ALA A 81 4.93 13.19 2.66
N TRP A 82 3.83 13.90 2.94
CA TRP A 82 2.51 13.56 2.40
C TRP A 82 2.06 14.42 1.22
N GLY A 83 2.87 15.40 0.85
CA GLY A 83 2.65 16.28 -0.29
C GLY A 83 2.67 15.56 -1.64
N TRP A 84 2.28 16.31 -2.67
CA TRP A 84 2.35 15.85 -4.05
C TRP A 84 3.78 15.51 -4.45
N LYS A 85 3.98 14.33 -5.04
CA LYS A 85 5.31 13.79 -5.31
C LYS A 85 5.98 14.48 -6.49
N SER A 86 7.24 14.83 -6.30
CA SER A 86 8.13 15.35 -7.35
C SER A 86 8.66 14.22 -8.22
N LYS A 87 9.31 14.58 -9.34
CA LYS A 87 9.99 13.61 -10.21
C LYS A 87 11.11 12.85 -9.50
N ASP A 88 11.73 13.46 -8.48
CA ASP A 88 12.81 12.82 -7.74
C ASP A 88 12.27 11.87 -6.69
N ASP A 89 11.14 12.19 -6.05
CA ASP A 89 10.43 11.27 -5.17
C ASP A 89 10.03 9.98 -5.91
N LEU A 90 9.62 10.10 -7.18
CA LEU A 90 9.26 8.94 -8.00
C LEU A 90 10.43 7.98 -8.27
N LYS A 91 11.67 8.44 -8.16
CA LYS A 91 12.88 7.61 -8.33
C LYS A 91 13.33 6.94 -7.03
N ALA A 92 12.75 7.32 -5.89
CA ALA A 92 13.16 6.83 -4.57
C ALA A 92 12.73 5.39 -4.27
N SER A 93 11.92 4.76 -5.13
CA SER A 93 11.42 3.41 -4.89
C SER A 93 12.53 2.36 -4.96
N ASN A 94 12.71 1.62 -3.87
CA ASN A 94 13.62 0.47 -3.81
C ASN A 94 12.92 -0.87 -4.04
N TRP A 95 11.60 -0.90 -4.27
CA TRP A 95 10.84 -2.15 -4.35
C TRP A 95 11.27 -3.05 -5.50
N GLY A 96 11.65 -2.48 -6.65
CA GLY A 96 12.16 -3.24 -7.79
C GLY A 96 13.53 -3.90 -7.56
N LEU A 97 14.22 -3.57 -6.46
CA LEU A 97 15.50 -4.18 -6.07
C LEU A 97 15.34 -5.27 -5.00
N ILE A 98 14.24 -5.24 -4.25
CA ILE A 98 14.03 -6.10 -3.07
C ILE A 98 13.19 -7.32 -3.41
N THR A 99 12.24 -7.20 -4.34
CA THR A 99 11.39 -8.32 -4.76
C THR A 99 11.08 -8.25 -6.24
N GLU A 100 11.05 -9.42 -6.86
CA GLU A 100 10.44 -9.57 -8.17
C GLU A 100 8.94 -9.33 -8.03
N ARG A 101 8.40 -8.46 -8.87
CA ARG A 101 6.96 -8.20 -8.93
C ARG A 101 6.37 -9.18 -9.93
N MET A 102 5.38 -9.93 -9.47
CA MET A 102 4.61 -10.84 -10.32
C MET A 102 3.31 -10.16 -10.71
N GLU A 103 2.92 -10.28 -11.97
CA GLU A 103 1.61 -9.81 -12.43
C GLU A 103 0.58 -10.92 -12.30
N LEU A 104 -0.69 -10.54 -12.14
CA LEU A 104 -1.77 -11.51 -11.94
C LEU A 104 -1.90 -12.45 -13.15
N ASN A 105 -1.68 -11.93 -14.37
CA ASN A 105 -1.77 -12.72 -15.60
C ASN A 105 -0.68 -13.80 -15.69
N ASP A 106 0.46 -13.62 -15.02
CA ASP A 106 1.54 -14.63 -14.99
C ASP A 106 1.09 -15.92 -14.25
N LEU A 107 -0.01 -15.83 -13.49
CA LEU A 107 -0.59 -16.96 -12.75
C LEU A 107 -1.60 -17.78 -13.57
N ASP A 108 -2.05 -17.27 -14.72
CA ASP A 108 -3.09 -17.93 -15.54
C ASP A 108 -2.55 -19.06 -16.42
N GLU A 109 -1.23 -19.29 -16.44
CA GLU A 109 -0.60 -20.42 -17.13
C GLU A 109 -0.75 -21.74 -16.34
N ASN A 110 -1.98 -22.25 -16.23
CA ASN A 110 -2.29 -23.66 -16.00
C ASN A 110 -3.71 -24.02 -16.49
N PRO A 111 -3.88 -24.53 -17.74
CA PRO A 111 -5.18 -24.96 -18.29
C PRO A 111 -5.66 -26.34 -17.77
N THR A 112 -5.20 -26.81 -16.60
CA THR A 112 -5.69 -28.09 -16.02
C THR A 112 -5.98 -27.97 -14.52
N SER A 113 -7.16 -27.43 -14.20
CA SER A 113 -7.86 -27.73 -12.95
C SER A 113 -9.31 -28.18 -13.19
N ASN A 114 -9.54 -28.87 -14.32
CA ASN A 114 -10.63 -29.82 -14.46
C ASN A 114 -10.10 -31.23 -14.14
N LEU A 115 -9.85 -31.51 -12.87
CA LEU A 115 -9.89 -32.85 -12.23
C LEU A 115 -10.00 -32.66 -10.71
#